data_AF-A0A370DYT7-F1
#
_entry.id   AF-A0A370DYT7-F1
#
_cell.length_a   1.000
_cell.length_b   1.000
_cell.length_c   1.000
_cell.angle_alpha   90.00
_cell.angle_beta   90.00
_cell.angle_gamma   90.00
#
_symmetry.space_group_name_H-M   'P 1'
#
loop_
_entity.id
_entity.type
_entity.pdbx_description
1 polymer ?
#
loop_
_entity_poly.entity_id
_entity_poly.type
_entity_poly.pdbx_seq_one_letter_code
_entity_poly.pdbx_strand_id
1 'polypeptide(L)'
;MKWQSVIRSFGFLGLLVFLPPAFSAEGEAFTESVVIFNTICAKCHEAQCSGRLSFDEAFEKSTSHVLRHYGQASGKQWLQKELFDILNHMKGKCAYYPT
;
A
#
# COMPACT_ATOMS: atom_id res chain seq x y z
N MET A 1 -19.10 68.96 4.52
CA MET A 1 -20.01 67.80 4.41
C MET A 1 -19.17 66.56 4.21
N LYS A 2 -19.26 65.58 5.12
CA LYS A 2 -18.50 64.32 5.12
C LYS A 2 -19.15 63.34 4.15
N TRP A 3 -18.42 62.85 3.16
CA TRP A 3 -18.83 61.68 2.37
C TRP A 3 -17.77 60.60 2.57
N GLN A 4 -18.13 59.61 3.38
CA GLN A 4 -17.27 58.48 3.71
C GLN A 4 -17.27 57.52 2.52
N SER A 5 -16.08 57.23 2.00
CA SER A 5 -15.87 56.23 0.96
C SER A 5 -16.16 54.85 1.54
N VAL A 6 -17.19 54.18 1.01
CA VAL A 6 -17.52 52.79 1.33
C VAL A 6 -16.46 51.92 0.67
N ILE A 7 -15.45 51.51 1.43
CA ILE A 7 -14.50 50.47 1.01
C ILE A 7 -15.26 49.13 1.04
N ARG A 8 -15.77 48.72 -0.14
CA ARG A 8 -16.25 47.36 -0.37
C ARG A 8 -15.07 46.40 -0.18
N SER A 9 -15.05 45.72 0.96
CA SER A 9 -14.19 44.56 1.18
C SER A 9 -14.67 43.45 0.24
N PHE A 10 -13.97 43.26 -0.87
CA PHE A 10 -14.15 42.09 -1.73
C PHE A 10 -13.57 40.88 -0.99
N GLY A 11 -14.46 39.98 -0.59
CA GLY A 11 -14.11 38.74 0.07
C GLY A 11 -13.24 37.85 -0.83
N PHE A 12 -12.07 37.48 -0.33
CA PHE A 12 -11.39 36.26 -0.74
C PHE A 12 -11.59 35.24 0.38
N LEU A 13 -12.82 34.70 0.47
CA LEU A 13 -13.08 33.51 1.27
C LEU A 13 -12.47 32.34 0.51
N GLY A 14 -11.39 31.79 1.07
CA GLY A 14 -10.57 30.76 0.45
C GLY A 14 -11.39 29.56 -0.03
N LEU A 15 -11.20 29.22 -1.30
CA LEU A 15 -11.71 27.99 -1.91
C LEU A 15 -10.95 26.80 -1.27
N LEU A 16 -11.53 26.20 -0.24
CA LEU A 16 -11.08 24.91 0.27
C LEU A 16 -11.40 23.85 -0.80
N VAL A 17 -10.41 23.55 -1.64
CA VAL A 17 -10.47 22.41 -2.56
C VAL A 17 -10.51 21.14 -1.71
N PHE A 18 -11.69 20.54 -1.59
CA PHE A 18 -11.84 19.17 -1.10
C PHE A 18 -11.19 18.24 -2.13
N LEU A 19 -9.90 17.93 -1.95
CA LEU A 19 -9.26 16.83 -2.67
C LEU A 19 -9.96 15.55 -2.21
N PRO A 20 -10.59 14.76 -3.11
CA PRO A 20 -11.07 13.45 -2.73
C PRO A 20 -9.86 12.61 -2.29
N PRO A 21 -9.98 11.79 -1.24
CA PRO A 21 -8.95 10.83 -0.92
C PRO A 21 -8.77 9.93 -2.14
N ALA A 22 -7.56 9.92 -2.70
CA ALA A 22 -7.18 8.92 -3.68
C ALA A 22 -7.19 7.57 -2.96
N PHE A 23 -8.34 6.89 -2.96
CA PHE A 23 -8.38 5.47 -2.67
C PHE A 23 -7.57 4.79 -3.78
N SER A 24 -6.36 4.34 -3.44
CA SER A 24 -5.66 3.38 -4.28
C SER A 24 -6.54 2.14 -4.33
N ALA A 25 -7.17 1.91 -5.48
CA ALA A 25 -7.65 0.59 -5.83
C ALA A 25 -6.39 -0.28 -5.96
N GLU A 26 -6.01 -0.98 -4.89
CA GLU A 26 -5.19 -2.18 -5.04
C GLU A 26 -5.96 -3.07 -6.02
N GLY A 27 -5.40 -3.30 -7.21
CA GLY A 27 -5.98 -4.27 -8.14
C GLY A 27 -6.15 -5.60 -7.42
N GLU A 28 -7.26 -6.31 -7.66
CA GLU A 28 -7.47 -7.61 -7.04
C GLU A 28 -6.27 -8.53 -7.34
N ALA A 29 -5.68 -9.07 -6.27
CA ALA A 29 -4.64 -10.06 -6.39
C ALA A 29 -5.18 -11.36 -7.01
N PHE A 30 -4.35 -12.04 -7.79
CA PHE A 30 -4.59 -13.39 -8.27
C PHE A 30 -4.78 -14.34 -7.08
N THR A 31 -5.87 -15.13 -7.13
CA THR A 31 -6.21 -16.10 -6.07
C THR A 31 -5.06 -17.05 -5.75
N GLU A 32 -4.29 -17.48 -6.77
CA GLU A 32 -3.11 -18.33 -6.58
C GLU A 32 -2.11 -17.70 -5.61
N SER A 33 -1.80 -16.42 -5.80
CA SER A 33 -0.84 -15.68 -5.00
C SER A 33 -1.33 -15.47 -3.57
N VAL A 34 -2.63 -15.20 -3.39
CA VAL A 34 -3.24 -15.10 -2.05
C VAL A 34 -3.15 -16.43 -1.30
N VAL A 35 -3.45 -17.54 -1.97
CA VAL A 35 -3.36 -18.89 -1.37
C VAL A 35 -1.91 -19.22 -0.99
N ILE A 36 -0.95 -18.98 -1.89
CA ILE A 36 0.48 -19.19 -1.60
C ILE A 36 0.91 -18.34 -0.41
N PHE A 37 0.58 -17.06 -0.42
CA PHE A 37 0.97 -16.15 0.64
C PHE A 37 0.40 -16.57 1.99
N ASN A 38 -0.91 -16.80 2.07
CA ASN A 38 -1.59 -17.15 3.32
C ASN A 38 -1.13 -18.50 3.88
N THR A 39 -0.69 -19.43 3.03
CA THR A 39 -0.26 -20.77 3.47
C THR A 39 1.22 -20.86 3.82
N ILE A 40 2.08 -20.11 3.12
CA ILE A 40 3.54 -20.15 3.25
C ILE A 40 4.07 -18.94 4.01
N CYS A 41 3.78 -17.72 3.55
CA CYS A 41 4.42 -16.50 4.01
C CYS A 41 3.76 -15.91 5.27
N ALA A 42 2.44 -15.97 5.38
CA ALA A 42 1.70 -15.32 6.48
C ALA A 42 1.90 -15.99 7.85
N LYS A 43 2.66 -17.08 7.91
CA LYS A 43 3.07 -17.79 9.15
C LYS A 43 4.47 -17.36 9.63
N CYS A 44 5.19 -16.60 8.82
CA CYS A 44 6.53 -16.12 9.10
C CYS A 44 6.49 -14.93 10.08
N HIS A 45 7.54 -14.74 10.87
CA HIS A 45 7.63 -13.56 11.74
C HIS A 45 7.74 -12.26 10.91
N GLU A 46 8.18 -12.43 9.68
CA GLU A 46 8.32 -11.45 8.60
C GLU A 46 6.98 -10.90 8.08
N ALA A 47 5.92 -11.68 8.24
CA ALA A 47 4.55 -11.30 7.91
C ALA A 47 3.75 -10.87 9.16
N GLN A 48 4.41 -10.68 10.31
CA GLN A 48 3.77 -10.08 11.47
C GLN A 48 3.54 -8.59 11.25
N CYS A 49 2.55 -8.04 11.94
CA CYS A 49 2.33 -6.59 12.03
C CYS A 49 3.48 -5.83 12.71
N SER A 50 4.49 -6.54 13.21
CA SER A 50 5.72 -5.90 13.67
C SER A 50 6.51 -5.46 12.42
N GLY A 51 6.60 -4.15 12.17
CA GLY A 51 7.36 -3.55 11.06
C GLY A 51 8.87 -3.79 11.07
N ARG A 52 9.34 -4.89 11.69
CA ARG A 52 10.76 -5.25 11.86
C ARG A 52 11.41 -5.73 10.57
N LEU A 53 10.62 -6.17 9.59
CA LEU A 53 11.04 -6.14 8.19
C LEU A 53 10.42 -4.91 7.52
N SER A 54 11.15 -3.81 7.55
CA SER A 54 10.95 -2.73 6.58
C SER A 54 11.47 -3.23 5.23
N PHE A 55 10.65 -3.96 4.48
CA PHE A 55 10.83 -4.03 3.04
C PHE A 55 10.14 -2.84 2.37
N ASP A 56 9.93 -1.75 3.11
CA ASP A 56 9.47 -0.49 2.58
C ASP A 56 10.35 -0.18 1.36
N GLU A 57 9.71 -0.29 0.20
CA GLU A 57 10.21 0.11 -1.11
C GLU A 57 11.33 -0.73 -1.74
N ALA A 58 11.59 -1.97 -1.32
CA ALA A 58 12.67 -2.77 -1.91
C ALA A 58 12.27 -4.18 -2.37
N PHE A 59 11.41 -4.25 -3.40
CA PHE A 59 11.07 -5.50 -4.10
C PHE A 59 12.32 -6.35 -4.44
N GLU A 60 13.36 -5.74 -4.99
CA GLU A 60 14.59 -6.46 -5.34
C GLU A 60 15.27 -7.13 -4.12
N LYS A 61 15.22 -6.47 -2.96
CA LYS A 61 15.78 -7.01 -1.71
C LYS A 61 14.93 -8.17 -1.18
N SER A 62 13.61 -8.13 -1.40
CA SER A 62 12.69 -9.19 -0.96
C SER A 62 12.69 -10.39 -1.89
N THR A 63 13.08 -10.26 -3.17
CA THR A 63 13.16 -11.38 -4.12
C THR A 63 13.96 -12.57 -3.58
N SER A 64 15.15 -12.34 -3.04
CA SER A 64 15.98 -13.43 -2.50
C SER A 64 15.31 -14.15 -1.31
N HIS A 65 14.52 -13.43 -0.52
CA HIS A 65 13.75 -13.97 0.59
C HIS A 65 12.57 -14.79 0.08
N VAL A 66 11.80 -14.27 -0.89
CA VAL A 66 10.71 -15.00 -1.55
C VAL A 66 11.23 -16.32 -2.14
N LEU A 67 12.34 -16.28 -2.87
CA LEU A 67 12.91 -17.48 -3.50
C LEU A 67 13.43 -18.52 -2.50
N ARG A 68 13.88 -18.08 -1.31
CA ARG A 68 14.29 -18.99 -0.23
C ARG A 68 13.11 -19.77 0.35
N HIS A 69 11.95 -19.13 0.50
CA HIS A 69 10.77 -19.74 1.13
C HIS A 69 9.79 -20.35 0.13
N TYR A 70 9.81 -19.90 -1.12
CA TYR A 70 8.98 -20.39 -2.21
C TYR A 70 9.74 -20.39 -3.54
N GLY A 71 10.64 -21.36 -3.70
CA GLY A 71 11.51 -21.47 -4.87
C GLY A 71 10.78 -21.63 -6.21
N GLN A 72 9.50 -22.06 -6.20
CA GLN A 72 8.65 -22.15 -7.39
C GLN A 72 8.31 -20.79 -8.02
N ALA A 73 8.60 -19.67 -7.34
CA ALA A 73 8.55 -18.33 -7.91
C ALA A 73 9.78 -17.98 -8.78
N SER A 74 10.80 -18.85 -8.87
CA SER A 74 11.96 -18.62 -9.73
C SER A 74 11.54 -18.43 -11.19
N GLY A 75 12.06 -17.39 -11.84
CA GLY A 75 11.67 -16.99 -13.19
C GLY A 75 10.27 -16.36 -13.31
N LYS A 76 9.45 -16.38 -12.25
CA LYS A 76 8.09 -15.80 -12.23
C LYS A 76 8.10 -14.42 -11.57
N GLN A 77 8.61 -13.41 -12.28
CA GLN A 77 8.70 -12.03 -11.74
C GLN A 77 7.35 -11.48 -11.30
N TRP A 78 6.27 -11.78 -12.03
CA TRP A 78 4.90 -11.38 -11.66
C TRP A 78 4.50 -11.91 -10.28
N LEU A 79 4.76 -13.19 -10.01
CA LEU A 79 4.40 -13.83 -8.74
C LEU A 79 5.25 -13.32 -7.59
N GLN A 80 6.54 -13.08 -7.83
CA GLN A 80 7.41 -12.46 -6.82
C GLN A 80 6.88 -11.07 -6.43
N LYS A 81 6.50 -10.25 -7.43
CA LYS A 81 5.98 -8.91 -7.21
C LYS A 81 4.65 -8.95 -6.43
N GLU A 82 3.79 -9.88 -6.79
CA GLU A 82 2.49 -10.02 -6.15
C GLU A 82 2.58 -10.50 -4.69
N LEU A 83 3.44 -11.47 -4.41
CA LEU A 83 3.72 -11.89 -3.02
C LEU A 83 4.30 -10.75 -2.18
N PHE A 84 5.10 -9.88 -2.80
CA PHE A 84 5.61 -8.67 -2.16
C PHE A 84 4.51 -7.64 -1.89
N ASP A 85 3.57 -7.45 -2.83
CA ASP A 85 2.45 -6.52 -2.64
C ASP A 85 1.50 -7.00 -1.54
N ILE A 86 1.19 -8.31 -1.52
CA ILE A 86 0.39 -8.93 -0.45
C ILE A 86 1.09 -8.77 0.92
N LEU A 87 2.42 -8.91 0.97
CA LEU A 87 3.19 -8.65 2.19
C LEU A 87 3.04 -7.21 2.69
N ASN A 88 3.11 -6.24 1.79
CA ASN A 88 2.96 -4.83 2.12
C ASN A 88 1.53 -4.52 2.60
N HIS A 89 0.52 -5.11 1.97
CA HIS A 89 -0.86 -5.03 2.44
C HIS A 89 -0.97 -5.57 3.88
N MET A 90 -0.48 -6.77 4.15
CA MET A 90 -0.57 -7.38 5.48
C MET A 90 0.17 -6.56 6.54
N LYS A 91 1.32 -5.98 6.20
CA LYS A 91 2.07 -5.07 7.10
C LYS A 91 1.32 -3.77 7.37
N GLY A 92 0.74 -3.16 6.33
CA GLY A 92 0.02 -1.89 6.44
C GLY A 92 -1.34 -2.01 7.13
N LYS A 93 -2.07 -3.11 6.87
CA LYS A 93 -3.40 -3.35 7.43
C LYS A 93 -3.41 -4.18 8.70
N CYS A 94 -2.30 -4.86 9.01
CA CYS A 94 -2.22 -5.81 10.11
C CYS A 94 -3.33 -6.89 10.03
N ALA A 95 -3.56 -7.42 8.84
CA ALA A 95 -4.59 -8.42 8.58
C ALA A 95 -4.18 -9.32 7.40
N TYR A 96 -4.70 -10.55 7.37
CA TYR A 96 -4.57 -11.43 6.21
C TYR A 96 -5.17 -10.76 4.97
N TYR A 97 -4.57 -11.02 3.81
CA TYR A 97 -5.14 -10.58 2.55
C TYR A 97 -6.44 -11.35 2.29
N PRO A 98 -7.55 -10.65 1.99
CA PRO A 98 -8.83 -11.29 1.76
C PRO A 98 -8.78 -12.16 0.51
N THR A 99 -9.38 -13.35 0.60
CA THR A 99 -9.62 -14.26 -0.53
C THR A 99 -10.89 -13.91 -1.28
#